data_AF-A0A090VNH1-F1
#
_entry.id   AF-A0A090VNH1-F1
#
_cell.length_a   1.000
_cell.length_b   1.000
_cell.length_c   1.000
_cell.angle_alpha   90.00
_cell.angle_beta   90.00
_cell.angle_gamma   90.00
#
_symmetry.space_group_name_H-M   'P 1'
#
loop_
_entity.id
_entity.type
_entity.pdbx_description
1 polymer ?
#
loop_
_entity_poly.entity_id
_entity_poly.type
_entity_poly.pdbx_seq_one_letter_code
_entity_poly.pdbx_strand_id
1 'polypeptide(L)'
;MKQVIHRRLSNSILHLGLIVLLAFTTSISAQDGDPAKGKSLFNANCAACHQLDKKMTGPALRNVETRLAEEEGLDREWLYAWIRNSAGLIKSGDAYANKIYNEYGGAAMTAFPQLSDEDLNNILAYTAEEKKAPAAAAAPVAGETATVNSGGISNEIILGALGILFVLLALGLYLVNKTLRRFAQVQNIEIPQTTRTPLWKAFVQNQFLMIVVAIFFLLSSAYFVYGYLSQIGVDQGYEPVQPIHYSHRIHAGENGIDCKYCHSSARVSKHSGIPSLNVCMNCHKSIYQVAEETQQEGLREYGVDYNAEIKKLYAAVGWMMKTRSIREKLNL
;
A
#
# COMPACT_ATOMS: atom_id res chain seq x y z
N MET A 1 -30.47 74.78 28.27
CA MET A 1 -30.65 73.93 27.08
C MET A 1 -30.60 72.47 27.51
N LYS A 2 -31.73 71.75 27.45
CA LYS A 2 -31.85 70.33 27.83
C LYS A 2 -31.05 69.49 26.83
N GLN A 3 -29.99 68.82 27.27
CA GLN A 3 -29.27 67.86 26.44
C GLN A 3 -30.13 66.60 26.23
N VAL A 4 -30.31 66.26 24.97
CA VAL A 4 -31.29 65.27 24.51
C VAL A 4 -30.66 63.87 24.54
N ILE A 5 -31.32 62.92 25.24
CA ILE A 5 -30.88 61.55 25.53
C ILE A 5 -31.06 60.61 24.29
N HIS A 6 -31.05 61.14 23.06
CA HIS A 6 -31.30 60.31 21.86
C HIS A 6 -30.04 59.65 21.27
N ARG A 7 -28.83 60.09 21.64
CA ARG A 7 -27.59 59.57 21.04
C ARG A 7 -27.18 58.17 21.51
N ARG A 8 -27.53 57.76 22.74
CA ARG A 8 -27.26 56.39 23.23
C ARG A 8 -28.29 55.36 22.73
N LEU A 9 -29.54 55.78 22.50
CA LEU A 9 -30.59 54.87 22.03
C LEU A 9 -30.35 54.41 20.59
N SER A 10 -29.91 55.31 19.71
CA SER A 10 -29.66 54.99 18.30
C SER A 10 -28.51 54.00 18.08
N ASN A 11 -27.43 54.10 18.86
CA ASN A 11 -26.32 53.13 18.78
C ASN A 11 -26.73 51.75 19.33
N SER A 12 -27.52 51.70 20.42
CA SER A 12 -28.01 50.43 20.94
C SER A 12 -28.97 49.71 19.98
N ILE A 13 -29.82 50.44 19.24
CA ILE A 13 -30.72 49.86 18.23
C ILE A 13 -29.93 49.32 17.02
N LEU A 14 -28.88 50.02 16.57
CA LEU A 14 -28.01 49.54 15.49
C LEU A 14 -27.21 48.29 15.88
N HIS A 15 -26.72 48.21 17.12
CA HIS A 15 -26.04 47.01 17.60
C HIS A 15 -27.00 45.82 17.79
N LEU A 16 -28.23 46.06 18.25
CA LEU A 16 -29.24 45.00 18.35
C LEU A 16 -29.64 44.48 16.96
N GLY A 17 -29.79 45.38 15.97
CA GLY A 17 -30.07 45.03 14.59
C GLY A 17 -28.94 44.20 13.95
N LEU A 18 -27.68 44.56 14.21
CA LEU A 18 -26.52 43.80 13.72
C LEU A 18 -26.44 42.39 14.34
N ILE A 19 -26.75 42.25 15.64
CA ILE A 19 -26.78 40.96 16.33
C ILE A 19 -27.91 40.07 15.79
N VAL A 20 -29.10 40.63 15.55
CA VAL A 20 -30.22 39.89 14.94
C VAL A 20 -29.89 39.49 13.49
N LEU A 21 -29.22 40.34 12.72
CA LEU A 21 -28.81 40.03 11.35
C LEU A 21 -27.74 38.91 11.32
N LEU A 22 -26.77 38.94 12.25
CA LEU A 22 -25.75 37.90 12.41
C LEU A 22 -26.34 36.57 12.89
N ALA A 23 -27.35 36.61 13.76
CA ALA A 23 -28.06 35.41 14.23
C ALA A 23 -28.90 34.75 13.11
N PHE A 24 -29.39 35.51 12.13
CA PHE A 24 -30.11 34.98 10.98
C PHE A 24 -29.19 34.43 9.87
N THR A 25 -27.92 34.85 9.79
CA THR A 25 -26.98 34.33 8.79
C THR A 25 -26.46 32.91 9.07
N THR A 26 -26.57 32.41 10.30
CA THR A 26 -26.08 31.07 10.67
C THR A 26 -27.10 29.94 10.43
N SER A 27 -28.31 30.26 9.96
CA SER A 27 -29.40 29.27 9.82
C SER A 27 -29.67 28.82 8.38
N ILE A 28 -28.87 29.25 7.38
CA ILE A 28 -29.13 28.98 5.95
C ILE A 28 -28.35 27.77 5.40
N SER A 29 -27.51 27.10 6.19
CA SER A 29 -26.86 25.84 5.78
C SER A 29 -27.52 24.64 6.43
N ALA A 30 -28.83 24.48 6.24
CA ALA A 30 -29.47 23.18 6.39
C ALA A 30 -29.25 22.41 5.08
N GLN A 31 -28.12 21.72 4.96
CA GLN A 31 -28.11 20.53 4.10
C GLN A 31 -29.07 19.54 4.78
N ASP A 32 -30.17 19.21 4.12
CA ASP A 32 -31.08 18.16 4.58
C ASP A 32 -30.32 16.82 4.54
N GLY A 33 -29.58 16.51 5.61
CA GLY A 33 -28.85 15.26 5.76
C GLY A 33 -27.44 15.42 6.34
N ASP A 34 -26.96 14.36 6.97
CA ASP A 34 -25.61 14.19 7.51
C ASP A 34 -24.72 13.48 6.48
N PRO A 35 -23.76 14.18 5.84
CA PRO A 35 -22.88 13.58 4.83
C PRO A 35 -22.03 12.42 5.36
N ALA A 36 -21.68 12.41 6.64
CA ALA A 36 -20.87 11.34 7.21
C ALA A 36 -21.68 10.04 7.34
N LYS A 37 -22.93 10.13 7.79
CA LYS A 37 -23.87 8.99 7.76
C LYS A 37 -24.17 8.57 6.33
N GLY A 38 -24.37 9.53 5.44
CA GLY A 38 -24.58 9.32 4.00
C GLY A 38 -23.46 8.51 3.36
N LYS A 39 -22.21 8.83 3.67
CA LYS A 39 -21.03 8.08 3.21
C LYS A 39 -21.07 6.62 3.63
N SER A 40 -21.44 6.34 4.88
CA SER A 40 -21.56 4.96 5.38
C SER A 40 -22.62 4.18 4.61
N LEU A 41 -23.81 4.77 4.46
CA LEU A 41 -24.93 4.17 3.71
C LEU A 41 -24.59 3.97 2.22
N PHE A 42 -23.91 4.94 1.62
CA PHE A 42 -23.44 4.86 0.23
C PHE A 42 -22.43 3.72 0.06
N ASN A 43 -21.44 3.61 0.95
CA ASN A 43 -20.44 2.55 0.90
C ASN A 43 -21.07 1.16 1.06
N ALA A 44 -22.08 1.03 1.91
CA ALA A 44 -22.77 -0.23 2.14
C ALA A 44 -23.69 -0.65 0.98
N ASN A 45 -24.39 0.30 0.35
CA ASN A 45 -25.51 -0.02 -0.55
C ASN A 45 -25.31 0.42 -2.01
N CYS A 46 -24.43 1.39 -2.27
CA CYS A 46 -24.35 2.06 -3.58
C CYS A 46 -22.97 1.95 -4.24
N ALA A 47 -21.90 1.89 -3.46
CA ALA A 47 -20.51 1.95 -3.93
C ALA A 47 -20.09 0.78 -4.83
N ALA A 48 -20.81 -0.35 -4.79
CA ALA A 48 -20.59 -1.48 -5.68
C ALA A 48 -20.88 -1.15 -7.16
N CYS A 49 -21.79 -0.20 -7.41
CA CYS A 49 -22.26 0.14 -8.77
C CYS A 49 -22.03 1.60 -9.15
N HIS A 50 -21.93 2.50 -8.17
CA HIS A 50 -21.81 3.93 -8.39
C HIS A 50 -20.50 4.50 -7.84
N GLN A 51 -19.96 5.49 -8.55
CA GLN A 51 -18.95 6.40 -8.04
C GLN A 51 -19.49 7.83 -8.08
N LEU A 52 -18.90 8.73 -7.30
CA LEU A 52 -19.35 10.11 -7.27
C LEU A 52 -18.95 10.83 -8.56
N ASP A 53 -17.68 10.77 -8.95
CA ASP A 53 -17.15 11.61 -10.04
C ASP A 53 -16.97 10.88 -11.39
N LYS A 54 -17.36 9.60 -11.50
CA LYS A 54 -17.12 8.76 -12.69
C LYS A 54 -18.26 7.78 -12.96
N LYS A 55 -18.51 7.47 -14.24
CA LYS A 55 -19.49 6.47 -14.67
C LYS A 55 -18.93 5.05 -14.48
N MET A 56 -19.69 4.14 -13.85
CA MET A 56 -19.35 2.71 -13.67
C MET A 56 -20.55 1.84 -14.10
N THR A 57 -20.98 0.85 -13.30
CA THR A 57 -22.21 0.07 -13.59
C THR A 57 -23.44 0.98 -13.62
N GLY A 58 -23.45 2.04 -12.80
CA GLY A 58 -24.39 3.15 -12.87
C GLY A 58 -23.71 4.51 -13.13
N PRO A 59 -24.51 5.58 -13.27
CA PRO A 59 -24.02 6.93 -13.48
C PRO A 59 -23.22 7.51 -12.31
N ALA A 60 -22.42 8.54 -12.62
CA ALA A 60 -21.71 9.35 -11.64
C ALA A 60 -22.72 10.12 -10.78
N LEU A 61 -22.61 10.02 -9.46
CA LEU A 61 -23.60 10.55 -8.52
C LEU A 61 -23.26 11.92 -7.89
N ARG A 62 -22.09 12.50 -8.15
CA ARG A 62 -21.73 13.85 -7.69
C ARG A 62 -22.82 14.84 -8.09
N ASN A 63 -23.35 15.55 -7.10
CA ASN A 63 -24.40 16.56 -7.27
C ASN A 63 -25.61 16.03 -8.09
N VAL A 64 -25.95 14.74 -7.95
CA VAL A 64 -27.00 14.11 -8.77
C VAL A 64 -28.36 14.81 -8.61
N GLU A 65 -28.69 15.24 -7.40
CA GLU A 65 -29.94 15.95 -7.13
C GLU A 65 -30.02 17.27 -7.90
N THR A 66 -29.00 18.12 -7.76
CA THR A 66 -28.92 19.39 -8.50
C THR A 66 -28.90 19.15 -10.01
N ARG A 67 -28.13 18.17 -10.49
CA ARG A 67 -28.03 17.85 -11.91
C ARG A 67 -29.38 17.44 -12.48
N LEU A 68 -30.13 16.56 -11.80
CA LEU A 68 -31.44 16.10 -12.29
C LEU A 68 -32.50 17.20 -12.22
N ALA A 69 -32.46 18.04 -11.19
CA ALA A 69 -33.35 19.19 -11.07
C ALA A 69 -33.12 20.21 -12.19
N GLU A 70 -31.87 20.50 -12.53
CA GLU A 70 -31.51 21.49 -13.55
C GLU A 70 -31.61 20.96 -14.99
N GLU A 71 -31.15 19.73 -15.25
CA GLU A 71 -31.07 19.18 -16.61
C GLU A 71 -32.38 18.53 -17.08
N GLU A 72 -33.13 17.91 -16.16
CA GLU A 72 -34.30 17.07 -16.50
C GLU A 72 -35.58 17.50 -15.77
N GLY A 73 -35.51 18.52 -14.91
CA GLY A 73 -36.65 19.01 -14.13
C GLY A 73 -37.18 18.03 -13.09
N LEU A 74 -36.35 17.06 -12.68
CA LEU A 74 -36.72 16.00 -11.73
C LEU A 74 -36.34 16.40 -10.31
N ASP A 75 -37.28 16.25 -9.38
CA ASP A 75 -37.11 16.65 -7.99
C ASP A 75 -36.60 15.51 -7.10
N ARG A 76 -36.43 15.82 -5.81
CA ARG A 76 -35.99 14.87 -4.79
C ARG A 76 -36.99 13.72 -4.60
N GLU A 77 -38.28 13.97 -4.78
CA GLU A 77 -39.31 12.92 -4.68
C GLU A 77 -39.14 11.86 -5.77
N TRP A 78 -38.83 12.28 -6.99
CA TRP A 78 -38.48 11.36 -8.07
C TRP A 78 -37.26 10.50 -7.72
N LEU A 79 -36.21 11.11 -7.17
CA LEU A 79 -35.02 10.37 -6.71
C LEU A 79 -35.37 9.33 -5.64
N TYR A 80 -36.28 9.63 -4.73
CA TYR A 80 -36.72 8.69 -3.71
C TYR A 80 -37.47 7.51 -4.32
N ALA A 81 -38.40 7.78 -5.23
CA ALA A 81 -39.12 6.75 -5.96
C ALA A 81 -38.16 5.85 -6.77
N TRP A 82 -37.14 6.45 -7.41
CA TRP A 82 -36.12 5.74 -8.17
C TRP A 82 -35.27 4.81 -7.29
N ILE A 83 -34.74 5.32 -6.18
CA ILE A 83 -33.89 4.55 -5.28
C ILE A 83 -34.68 3.40 -4.63
N ARG A 84 -35.94 3.64 -4.26
CA ARG A 84 -36.80 2.62 -3.64
C ARG A 84 -37.30 1.58 -4.63
N ASN A 85 -37.63 1.97 -5.86
CA ASN A 85 -38.18 1.07 -6.87
C ASN A 85 -37.99 1.56 -8.32
N SER A 86 -36.76 1.51 -8.82
CA SER A 86 -36.43 1.86 -10.21
C SER A 86 -37.22 1.04 -11.24
N ALA A 87 -37.41 -0.27 -11.00
CA ALA A 87 -38.18 -1.14 -11.89
C ALA A 87 -39.65 -0.71 -12.02
N GLY A 88 -40.24 -0.18 -10.94
CA GLY A 88 -41.58 0.39 -10.95
C GLY A 88 -41.70 1.61 -11.87
N LEU A 89 -40.74 2.54 -11.78
CA LEU A 89 -40.69 3.75 -12.63
C LEU A 89 -40.42 3.42 -14.10
N ILE A 90 -39.54 2.45 -14.38
CA ILE A 90 -39.31 1.97 -15.74
C ILE A 90 -40.62 1.40 -16.33
N LYS A 91 -41.32 0.56 -15.55
CA LYS A 91 -42.58 -0.07 -15.97
C LYS A 91 -43.74 0.92 -16.11
N SER A 92 -43.76 2.00 -15.33
CA SER A 92 -44.78 3.05 -15.47
C SER A 92 -44.62 3.88 -16.74
N GLY A 93 -43.52 3.69 -17.48
CA GLY A 93 -43.25 4.42 -18.72
C GLY A 93 -42.61 5.78 -18.50
N ASP A 94 -41.99 6.02 -17.34
CA ASP A 94 -41.27 7.27 -17.07
C ASP A 94 -40.14 7.47 -18.10
N ALA A 95 -40.10 8.64 -18.74
CA ALA A 95 -39.23 8.90 -19.87
C ALA A 95 -37.74 8.88 -19.48
N TYR A 96 -37.40 9.46 -18.33
CA TYR A 96 -36.01 9.54 -17.88
C TYR A 96 -35.52 8.19 -17.31
N ALA A 97 -36.38 7.49 -16.56
CA ALA A 97 -36.16 6.13 -16.11
C ALA A 97 -35.82 5.17 -17.26
N ASN A 98 -36.60 5.21 -18.34
CA ASN A 98 -36.35 4.40 -19.52
C ASN A 98 -35.09 4.84 -20.29
N LYS A 99 -34.83 6.15 -20.39
CA LYS A 99 -33.62 6.70 -21.01
C LYS A 99 -32.35 6.19 -20.29
N ILE A 100 -32.27 6.35 -18.98
CA ILE A 100 -31.08 5.97 -18.21
C ILE A 100 -30.91 4.44 -18.18
N TYR A 101 -32.01 3.68 -18.09
CA TYR A 101 -31.96 2.22 -18.14
C TYR A 101 -31.37 1.71 -19.47
N ASN A 102 -31.77 2.32 -20.59
CA ASN A 102 -31.25 1.97 -21.91
C ASN A 102 -29.78 2.43 -22.10
N GLU A 103 -29.39 3.60 -21.58
CA GLU A 103 -28.00 4.09 -21.65
C GLU A 103 -27.02 3.12 -20.98
N TYR A 104 -27.43 2.45 -19.89
CA TYR A 104 -26.61 1.49 -19.15
C TYR A 104 -26.88 0.03 -19.55
N GLY A 105 -27.42 -0.21 -20.75
CA GLY A 105 -27.55 -1.55 -21.34
C GLY A 105 -28.53 -2.47 -20.62
N GLY A 106 -29.55 -1.89 -19.97
CA GLY A 106 -30.56 -2.64 -19.22
C GLY A 106 -30.10 -3.18 -17.86
N ALA A 107 -29.01 -2.64 -17.32
CA ALA A 107 -28.56 -2.97 -15.97
C ALA A 107 -29.62 -2.60 -14.93
N ALA A 108 -30.14 -3.59 -14.21
CA ALA A 108 -31.14 -3.36 -13.18
C ALA A 108 -30.49 -2.80 -11.90
N MET A 109 -31.00 -1.66 -11.42
CA MET A 109 -30.63 -1.13 -10.10
C MET A 109 -31.46 -1.85 -9.03
N THR A 110 -30.80 -2.41 -8.00
CA THR A 110 -31.45 -3.03 -6.85
C THR A 110 -32.42 -2.04 -6.19
N ALA A 111 -33.60 -2.52 -5.82
CA ALA A 111 -34.59 -1.73 -5.09
C ALA A 111 -34.22 -1.62 -3.60
N PHE A 112 -34.32 -0.41 -3.05
CA PHE A 112 -34.03 -0.14 -1.63
C PHE A 112 -35.26 0.38 -0.87
N PRO A 113 -36.38 -0.37 -0.81
CA PRO A 113 -37.61 0.08 -0.13
C PRO A 113 -37.43 0.27 1.38
N GLN A 114 -36.39 -0.33 1.97
CA GLN A 114 -36.06 -0.23 3.38
C GLN A 114 -35.42 1.10 3.79
N LEU A 115 -34.91 1.91 2.85
CA LEU A 115 -34.27 3.19 3.18
C LEU A 115 -35.33 4.25 3.50
N SER A 116 -35.23 4.84 4.68
CA SER A 116 -36.09 5.93 5.12
C SER A 116 -35.79 7.23 4.37
N ASP A 117 -36.68 8.23 4.44
CA ASP A 117 -36.41 9.54 3.83
C ASP A 117 -35.17 10.21 4.45
N GLU A 118 -34.91 9.97 5.74
CA GLU A 118 -33.69 10.45 6.41
C GLU A 118 -32.43 9.79 5.85
N ASP A 119 -32.46 8.47 5.61
CA ASP A 119 -31.33 7.75 4.99
C ASP A 119 -31.04 8.27 3.58
N LEU A 120 -32.08 8.52 2.80
CA LEU A 120 -31.94 9.05 1.43
C LEU A 120 -31.41 10.49 1.44
N ASN A 121 -31.92 11.35 2.33
CA ASN A 121 -31.38 12.69 2.57
C ASN A 121 -29.88 12.64 2.91
N ASN A 122 -29.48 11.77 3.85
CA ASN A 122 -28.08 11.59 4.23
C ASN A 122 -27.22 11.18 3.01
N ILE A 123 -27.67 10.21 2.21
CA ILE A 123 -26.97 9.76 1.00
C ILE A 123 -26.84 10.91 -0.01
N LEU A 124 -27.91 11.65 -0.28
CA LEU A 124 -27.88 12.78 -1.21
C LEU A 124 -26.95 13.89 -0.72
N ALA A 125 -26.97 14.21 0.58
CA ALA A 125 -26.04 15.16 1.20
C ALA A 125 -24.58 14.75 1.00
N TYR A 126 -24.24 13.45 1.12
CA TYR A 126 -22.91 12.94 0.79
C TYR A 126 -22.55 13.11 -0.68
N THR A 127 -23.50 12.88 -1.59
CA THR A 127 -23.24 13.08 -3.03
C THR A 127 -23.03 14.54 -3.41
N ALA A 128 -23.55 15.47 -2.61
CA ALA A 128 -23.41 16.91 -2.77
C ALA A 128 -22.11 17.47 -2.15
N GLU A 129 -21.32 16.67 -1.42
CA GLU A 129 -20.04 17.14 -0.88
C GLU A 129 -19.11 17.60 -2.02
N GLU A 130 -18.45 18.74 -1.82
CA GLU A 130 -17.40 19.19 -2.72
C GLU A 130 -16.26 18.16 -2.77
N LYS A 131 -15.67 18.01 -3.95
CA LYS A 131 -14.52 17.13 -4.15
C LYS A 131 -13.35 17.62 -3.30
N LYS A 132 -13.14 17.00 -2.13
CA LYS A 132 -11.96 17.29 -1.29
C LYS A 132 -10.69 17.05 -2.09
N ALA A 133 -9.86 18.10 -2.19
CA ALA A 133 -8.50 17.97 -2.68
C ALA A 133 -7.74 16.94 -1.81
N PRO A 134 -6.81 16.16 -2.37
CA PRO A 134 -6.06 15.17 -1.60
C PRO A 134 -5.41 15.85 -0.39
N ALA A 135 -5.75 15.38 0.82
CA ALA A 135 -5.05 15.80 2.01
C ALA A 135 -3.58 15.40 1.85
N ALA A 136 -2.67 16.36 2.02
CA ALA A 136 -1.24 16.09 2.07
C ALA A 136 -1.00 15.03 3.15
N ALA A 137 -0.30 13.95 2.76
CA ALA A 137 -0.03 12.81 3.60
C ALA A 137 0.55 13.24 4.95
N ALA A 138 -0.09 12.82 6.05
CA ALA A 138 0.57 12.76 7.33
C ALA A 138 1.74 11.77 7.21
N ALA A 139 2.92 12.19 7.66
CA ALA A 139 4.11 11.36 7.68
C ALA A 139 3.83 10.05 8.44
N PRO A 140 4.39 8.89 7.99
CA PRO A 140 4.22 7.65 8.70
C PRO A 140 4.91 7.76 10.06
N VAL A 141 4.16 7.47 11.12
CA VAL A 141 4.72 7.12 12.42
C VAL A 141 5.51 5.83 12.20
N ALA A 142 6.80 5.86 12.51
CA ALA A 142 7.68 4.70 12.42
C ALA A 142 7.08 3.55 13.25
N GLY A 143 6.62 2.51 12.55
CA GLY A 143 6.21 1.25 13.17
C GLY A 143 7.44 0.56 13.75
N GLU A 144 7.40 0.29 15.05
CA GLU A 144 8.32 -0.58 15.77
C GLU A 144 8.54 -1.88 15.00
N THR A 145 9.79 -2.10 14.59
CA THR A 145 10.29 -3.44 14.30
C THR A 145 10.12 -4.29 15.55
N ALA A 146 9.20 -5.26 15.47
CA ALA A 146 9.14 -6.37 16.39
C ALA A 146 10.46 -7.17 16.28
N THR A 147 11.38 -6.91 17.20
CA THR A 147 12.56 -7.72 17.43
C THR A 147 12.10 -9.07 17.96
N VAL A 148 12.27 -10.10 17.13
CA VAL A 148 12.21 -11.49 17.57
C VAL A 148 13.39 -11.70 18.52
N ASN A 149 13.12 -11.58 19.82
CA ASN A 149 14.03 -12.02 20.88
C ASN A 149 14.17 -13.54 20.81
N SER A 150 15.11 -14.01 19.99
CA SER A 150 15.73 -15.31 20.19
C SER A 150 16.86 -15.12 21.18
N GLY A 151 16.64 -15.51 22.44
CA GLY A 151 17.61 -15.42 23.55
C GLY A 151 18.81 -16.35 23.38
N GLY A 152 19.55 -16.20 22.28
CA GLY A 152 20.87 -16.77 22.09
C GLY A 152 21.90 -15.66 22.11
N ILE A 153 22.96 -15.82 22.91
CA ILE A 153 24.12 -14.92 22.88
C ILE A 153 24.66 -14.95 21.45
N SER A 154 24.62 -13.82 20.74
CA SER A 154 25.08 -13.73 19.35
C SER A 154 26.56 -14.09 19.25
N ASN A 155 26.94 -14.85 18.21
CA ASN A 155 28.32 -15.29 17.97
C ASN A 155 29.34 -14.13 18.03
N GLU A 156 28.96 -12.93 17.63
CA GLU A 156 29.78 -11.71 17.73
C GLU A 156 30.19 -11.36 19.18
N ILE A 157 29.27 -11.54 20.13
CA ILE A 157 29.54 -11.29 21.56
C ILE A 157 30.49 -12.36 22.11
N ILE A 158 30.30 -13.62 21.70
CA ILE A 158 31.16 -14.74 22.12
C ILE A 158 32.59 -14.56 21.59
N LEU A 159 32.73 -14.20 20.31
CA LEU A 159 34.03 -13.93 19.68
C LEU A 159 34.71 -12.71 20.30
N GLY A 160 33.97 -11.64 20.59
CA GLY A 160 34.48 -10.47 21.30
C GLY A 160 35.01 -10.81 22.70
N ALA A 161 34.27 -11.59 23.47
CA ALA A 161 34.68 -12.02 24.82
C ALA A 161 35.93 -12.90 24.80
N LEU A 162 36.02 -13.85 23.85
CA LEU A 162 37.21 -14.68 23.65
C LEU A 162 38.44 -13.84 23.26
N GLY A 163 38.28 -12.85 22.38
CA GLY A 163 39.36 -11.94 22.01
C GLY A 163 39.94 -11.19 23.21
N ILE A 164 39.08 -10.66 24.08
CA ILE A 164 39.49 -9.97 25.31
C ILE A 164 40.24 -10.93 26.25
N LEU A 165 39.75 -12.16 26.42
CA LEU A 165 40.40 -13.16 27.26
C LEU A 165 41.84 -13.48 26.77
N PHE A 166 42.04 -13.68 25.47
CA PHE A 166 43.37 -13.94 24.91
C PHE A 166 44.33 -12.75 25.09
N VAL A 167 43.83 -11.51 24.96
CA VAL A 167 44.63 -10.30 25.22
C VAL A 167 45.06 -10.22 26.68
N LEU A 168 44.14 -10.49 27.62
CA LEU A 168 44.45 -10.51 29.05
C LEU A 168 45.47 -11.60 29.41
N LEU A 169 45.35 -12.79 28.82
CA LEU A 169 46.33 -13.87 29.00
C LEU A 169 47.71 -13.50 28.44
N ALA A 170 47.76 -12.92 27.24
CA ALA A 170 49.02 -12.47 26.63
C ALA A 170 49.70 -11.39 27.47
N LEU A 171 48.93 -10.43 27.99
CA LEU A 171 49.42 -9.39 28.88
C LEU A 171 49.95 -9.98 30.20
N GLY A 172 49.22 -10.92 30.80
CA GLY A 172 49.63 -11.63 32.01
C GLY A 172 50.95 -12.38 31.82
N LEU A 173 51.07 -13.18 30.76
CA LEU A 173 52.30 -13.91 30.41
C LEU A 173 53.48 -12.96 30.17
N TYR A 174 53.24 -11.83 29.51
CA TYR A 174 54.25 -10.81 29.29
C TYR A 174 54.74 -10.19 30.61
N LEU A 175 53.82 -9.81 31.50
CA LEU A 175 54.14 -9.24 32.81
C LEU A 175 54.92 -10.22 33.69
N VAL A 176 54.49 -11.48 33.73
CA VAL A 176 55.18 -12.54 34.48
C VAL A 176 56.59 -12.77 33.93
N ASN A 177 56.74 -12.93 32.60
CA ASN A 177 58.06 -13.12 31.98
C ASN A 177 58.98 -11.92 32.22
N LYS A 178 58.46 -10.69 32.12
CA LYS A 178 59.20 -9.46 32.43
C LYS A 178 59.66 -9.44 33.89
N THR A 179 58.81 -9.87 34.82
CA THR A 179 59.08 -9.88 36.26
C THR A 179 60.11 -10.95 36.62
N LEU A 180 59.96 -12.17 36.10
CA LEU A 180 60.93 -13.27 36.29
C LEU A 180 62.32 -12.92 35.76
N ARG A 181 62.40 -12.26 34.59
CA ARG A 181 63.69 -11.78 34.04
C ARG A 181 64.33 -10.70 34.91
N ARG A 182 63.53 -9.81 35.49
CA ARG A 182 64.02 -8.77 36.42
C ARG A 182 64.59 -9.38 37.70
N PHE A 183 63.94 -10.40 38.26
CA PHE A 183 64.45 -11.12 39.42
C PHE A 183 65.72 -11.94 39.10
N ALA A 184 65.77 -12.61 37.95
CA ALA A 184 66.96 -13.36 37.51
C ALA A 184 68.20 -12.45 37.35
N GLN A 185 68.02 -11.21 36.86
CA GLN A 185 69.09 -10.20 36.79
C GLN A 185 69.57 -9.75 38.17
N VAL A 186 68.68 -9.58 39.15
CA VAL A 186 69.04 -9.16 40.52
C VAL A 186 69.76 -10.27 41.28
N GLN A 187 69.47 -11.54 40.97
CA GLN A 187 70.06 -12.71 41.63
C GLN A 187 71.35 -13.22 40.94
N ASN A 188 71.92 -12.48 39.98
CA ASN A 188 73.13 -12.87 39.22
C ASN A 188 73.06 -14.26 38.56
N ILE A 189 71.86 -14.65 38.07
CA ILE A 189 71.68 -15.90 37.34
C ILE A 189 71.94 -15.62 35.85
N GLU A 190 72.94 -16.28 35.25
CA GLU A 190 73.24 -16.14 33.81
C GLU A 190 72.09 -16.68 32.96
N ILE A 191 71.36 -15.78 32.30
CA ILE A 191 70.32 -16.16 31.34
C ILE A 191 71.00 -16.35 29.97
N PRO A 192 70.94 -17.55 29.35
CA PRO A 192 71.53 -17.76 28.03
C PRO A 192 70.89 -16.82 27.00
N GLN A 193 71.73 -16.03 26.32
CA GLN A 193 71.36 -15.14 25.21
C GLN A 193 71.07 -16.00 23.98
N THR A 194 69.86 -16.55 23.89
CA THR A 194 69.43 -17.26 22.68
C THR A 194 69.08 -16.23 21.61
N THR A 195 69.74 -16.30 20.45
CA THR A 195 69.33 -15.55 19.25
C THR A 195 67.93 -15.97 18.88
N ARG A 196 66.94 -15.09 19.08
CA ARG A 196 65.54 -15.36 18.75
C ARG A 196 65.44 -15.60 17.25
N THR A 197 65.05 -16.81 16.85
CA THR A 197 64.68 -17.07 15.46
C THR A 197 63.44 -16.25 15.11
N PRO A 198 63.39 -15.60 13.93
CA PRO A 198 62.17 -14.90 13.50
C PRO A 198 61.01 -15.90 13.41
N LEU A 199 59.81 -15.44 13.75
CA LEU A 199 58.63 -16.31 13.92
C LEU A 199 58.31 -17.14 12.68
N TRP A 200 58.50 -16.59 11.46
CA TRP A 200 58.28 -17.35 10.23
C TRP A 200 59.24 -18.53 10.08
N LYS A 201 60.50 -18.37 10.50
CA LYS A 201 61.53 -19.41 10.39
C LYS A 201 61.28 -20.52 11.40
N ALA A 202 60.89 -20.15 12.62
CA ALA A 202 60.44 -21.09 13.65
C ALA A 202 59.17 -21.85 13.22
N PHE A 203 58.26 -21.19 12.50
CA PHE A 203 57.05 -21.79 11.96
C PHE A 203 57.37 -22.82 10.85
N VAL A 204 58.17 -22.44 9.85
CA VAL A 204 58.55 -23.34 8.74
C VAL A 204 59.39 -24.52 9.21
N GLN A 205 60.22 -24.34 10.23
CA GLN A 205 61.01 -25.42 10.83
C GLN A 205 60.15 -26.41 11.64
N ASN A 206 58.92 -26.04 12.01
CA ASN A 206 58.01 -26.91 12.76
C ASN A 206 57.15 -27.74 11.79
N GLN A 207 57.58 -28.98 11.56
CA GLN A 207 56.91 -29.89 10.63
C GLN A 207 55.45 -30.18 10.98
N PHE A 208 55.09 -30.19 12.27
CA PHE A 208 53.69 -30.37 12.70
C PHE A 208 52.81 -29.19 12.28
N LEU A 209 53.25 -27.94 12.52
CA LEU A 209 52.50 -26.74 12.13
C LEU A 209 52.35 -26.62 10.60
N MET A 210 53.39 -26.98 9.85
CA MET A 210 53.35 -27.01 8.39
C MET A 210 52.31 -28.02 7.87
N ILE A 211 52.20 -29.21 8.49
CA ILE A 211 51.18 -30.21 8.12
C ILE A 211 49.77 -29.70 8.46
N VAL A 212 49.55 -29.11 9.64
CA VAL A 212 48.24 -28.57 10.04
C VAL A 212 47.78 -27.49 9.08
N VAL A 213 48.67 -26.56 8.71
CA VAL A 213 48.35 -25.49 7.76
C VAL A 213 48.12 -26.03 6.36
N ALA A 214 48.90 -27.01 5.90
CA ALA A 214 48.68 -27.66 4.61
C ALA A 214 47.30 -28.35 4.55
N ILE A 215 46.91 -29.09 5.58
CA ILE A 215 45.59 -29.73 5.68
C ILE A 215 44.49 -28.67 5.70
N PHE A 216 44.65 -27.59 6.47
CA PHE A 216 43.69 -26.49 6.51
C PHE A 216 43.45 -25.88 5.13
N PHE A 217 44.51 -25.55 4.39
CA PHE A 217 44.38 -24.98 3.05
C PHE A 217 43.80 -25.98 2.05
N LEU A 218 44.15 -27.27 2.16
CA LEU A 218 43.59 -28.31 1.30
C LEU A 218 42.08 -28.48 1.53
N LEU A 219 41.64 -28.56 2.79
CA LEU A 219 40.22 -28.66 3.15
C LEU A 219 39.45 -27.39 2.79
N SER A 220 40.05 -26.21 3.03
CA SER A 220 39.44 -24.94 2.65
C SER A 220 39.28 -24.83 1.13
N SER A 221 40.32 -25.18 0.37
CA SER A 221 40.25 -25.22 -1.09
C SER A 221 39.18 -26.18 -1.58
N ALA A 222 39.11 -27.39 -1.02
CA ALA A 222 38.07 -28.36 -1.37
C ALA A 222 36.67 -27.82 -1.06
N TYR A 223 36.48 -27.20 0.11
CA TYR A 223 35.21 -26.60 0.52
C TYR A 223 34.76 -25.48 -0.42
N PHE A 224 35.64 -24.53 -0.76
CA PHE A 224 35.29 -23.41 -1.64
C PHE A 224 35.05 -23.85 -3.08
N VAL A 225 35.87 -24.78 -3.60
CA VAL A 225 35.67 -25.33 -4.95
C VAL A 225 34.36 -26.09 -5.01
N TYR A 226 34.08 -26.97 -4.05
CA TYR A 226 32.81 -27.67 -3.97
C TYR A 226 31.63 -26.70 -3.83
N GLY A 227 31.74 -25.72 -2.94
CA GLY A 227 30.75 -24.65 -2.76
C GLY A 227 30.44 -23.94 -4.06
N TYR A 228 31.45 -23.45 -4.78
CA TYR A 228 31.29 -22.80 -6.08
C TYR A 228 30.64 -23.71 -7.13
N LEU A 229 31.15 -24.94 -7.27
CA LEU A 229 30.62 -25.90 -8.25
C LEU A 229 29.18 -26.31 -7.94
N SER A 230 28.80 -26.38 -6.66
CA SER A 230 27.43 -26.67 -6.23
C SER A 230 26.43 -25.54 -6.51
N GLN A 231 26.89 -24.33 -6.82
CA GLN A 231 26.02 -23.22 -7.26
C GLN A 231 25.76 -23.23 -8.77
N ILE A 232 26.44 -24.08 -9.55
CA ILE A 232 26.20 -24.16 -10.99
C ILE A 232 24.80 -24.73 -11.24
N GLY A 233 23.98 -23.98 -11.99
CA GLY A 233 22.59 -24.35 -12.27
C GLY A 233 21.59 -23.96 -11.17
N VAL A 234 21.99 -23.10 -10.23
CA VAL A 234 21.10 -22.53 -9.20
C VAL A 234 20.70 -21.11 -9.62
N ASP A 235 19.45 -20.94 -10.02
CA ASP A 235 18.90 -19.65 -10.49
C ASP A 235 18.19 -18.85 -9.37
N GLN A 236 18.79 -18.79 -8.18
CA GLN A 236 18.24 -18.03 -7.06
C GLN A 236 18.33 -16.52 -7.31
N GLY A 237 17.28 -15.78 -6.95
CA GLY A 237 17.22 -14.33 -7.16
C GLY A 237 17.07 -13.92 -8.63
N TYR A 238 16.70 -14.86 -9.52
CA TYR A 238 16.43 -14.55 -10.92
C TYR A 238 15.13 -13.75 -11.06
N GLU A 239 15.27 -12.46 -11.39
CA GLU A 239 14.16 -11.51 -11.50
C GLU A 239 14.21 -10.77 -12.85
N PRO A 240 13.65 -11.35 -13.92
CA PRO A 240 13.65 -10.73 -15.24
C PRO A 240 12.62 -9.61 -15.36
N VAL A 241 13.00 -8.53 -16.05
CA VAL A 241 12.07 -7.43 -16.38
C VAL A 241 10.94 -7.96 -17.27
N GLN A 242 9.70 -7.85 -16.80
CA GLN A 242 8.51 -8.26 -17.54
C GLN A 242 7.97 -7.12 -18.43
N PRO A 243 7.32 -7.42 -19.57
CA PRO A 243 6.73 -6.40 -20.45
C PRO A 243 5.62 -5.55 -19.79
N ILE A 244 4.94 -6.14 -18.81
CA ILE A 244 3.97 -5.49 -17.94
C ILE A 244 4.45 -5.61 -16.50
N HIS A 245 4.41 -4.49 -15.76
CA HIS A 245 4.81 -4.49 -14.36
C HIS A 245 3.68 -5.03 -13.46
N TYR A 246 3.46 -6.34 -13.53
CA TYR A 246 2.44 -7.04 -12.75
C TYR A 246 2.91 -7.24 -11.30
N SER A 247 2.05 -6.89 -10.33
CA SER A 247 2.35 -7.01 -8.91
C SER A 247 1.56 -8.15 -8.25
N HIS A 248 2.25 -9.22 -7.83
CA HIS A 248 1.64 -10.24 -6.97
C HIS A 248 1.27 -9.71 -5.58
N ARG A 249 2.01 -8.71 -5.06
CA ARG A 249 1.74 -8.08 -3.76
C ARG A 249 0.34 -7.48 -3.70
N ILE A 250 -0.04 -6.68 -4.70
CA ILE A 250 -1.35 -6.03 -4.73
C ILE A 250 -2.46 -7.07 -4.88
N HIS A 251 -2.29 -8.06 -5.77
CA HIS A 251 -3.36 -9.01 -6.07
C HIS A 251 -3.53 -10.07 -4.96
N ALA A 252 -2.47 -10.80 -4.61
CA ALA A 252 -2.54 -11.91 -3.67
C ALA A 252 -2.32 -11.47 -2.21
N GLY A 253 -1.55 -10.41 -1.97
CA GLY A 253 -1.25 -9.91 -0.63
C GLY A 253 -2.35 -8.99 -0.10
N GLU A 254 -2.52 -7.82 -0.70
CA GLU A 254 -3.44 -6.78 -0.20
C GLU A 254 -4.91 -7.10 -0.46
N ASN A 255 -5.23 -7.50 -1.69
CA ASN A 255 -6.62 -7.82 -2.06
C ASN A 255 -7.02 -9.26 -1.68
N GLY A 256 -6.08 -10.08 -1.19
CA GLY A 256 -6.35 -11.44 -0.73
C GLY A 256 -6.93 -12.37 -1.81
N ILE A 257 -6.63 -12.15 -3.09
CA ILE A 257 -7.11 -13.01 -4.17
C ILE A 257 -6.47 -14.40 -4.03
N ASP A 258 -7.28 -15.45 -3.98
CA ASP A 258 -6.80 -16.82 -3.85
C ASP A 258 -5.81 -17.19 -4.96
N CYS A 259 -4.70 -17.84 -4.59
CA CYS A 259 -3.64 -18.22 -5.52
C CYS A 259 -4.17 -19.06 -6.70
N LYS A 260 -5.17 -19.92 -6.45
CA LYS A 260 -5.73 -20.84 -7.46
C LYS A 260 -6.79 -20.17 -8.33
N TYR A 261 -7.15 -18.92 -8.07
CA TYR A 261 -8.03 -18.16 -8.95
C TYR A 261 -7.34 -17.88 -10.29
N CYS A 262 -6.13 -17.32 -10.24
CA CYS A 262 -5.30 -17.07 -11.42
C CYS A 262 -4.64 -18.37 -11.93
N HIS A 263 -4.06 -19.16 -11.02
CA HIS A 263 -3.35 -20.39 -11.34
C HIS A 263 -4.24 -21.63 -11.20
N SER A 264 -5.38 -21.64 -11.90
CA SER A 264 -6.42 -22.67 -11.75
C SER A 264 -5.96 -24.07 -12.14
N SER A 265 -5.03 -24.18 -13.10
CA SER A 265 -4.45 -25.45 -13.55
C SER A 265 -3.67 -26.18 -12.45
N ALA A 266 -3.26 -25.50 -11.38
CA ALA A 266 -2.59 -26.13 -10.22
C ALA A 266 -3.44 -27.22 -9.54
N ARG A 267 -4.76 -27.22 -9.75
CA ARG A 267 -5.67 -28.22 -9.16
C ARG A 267 -5.73 -29.54 -9.94
N VAL A 268 -5.43 -29.51 -11.24
CA VAL A 268 -5.77 -30.62 -12.16
C VAL A 268 -4.65 -31.02 -13.11
N SER A 269 -3.61 -30.19 -13.23
CA SER A 269 -2.50 -30.38 -14.16
C SER A 269 -1.17 -30.44 -13.42
N LYS A 270 -0.18 -31.08 -14.05
CA LYS A 270 1.23 -31.06 -13.60
C LYS A 270 1.90 -29.71 -13.85
N HIS A 271 1.31 -28.88 -14.72
CA HIS A 271 1.83 -27.57 -15.08
C HIS A 271 0.82 -26.50 -14.67
N SER A 272 1.25 -25.59 -13.78
CA SER A 272 0.49 -24.40 -13.44
C SER A 272 0.87 -23.26 -14.36
N GLY A 273 0.15 -23.13 -15.47
CA GLY A 273 0.44 -22.12 -16.49
C GLY A 273 0.20 -20.69 -16.00
N ILE A 274 0.69 -19.73 -16.79
CA ILE A 274 0.35 -18.32 -16.66
C ILE A 274 -1.14 -18.16 -17.06
N PRO A 275 -1.95 -17.40 -16.29
CA PRO A 275 -3.36 -17.19 -16.61
C PRO A 275 -3.55 -16.57 -18.00
N SER A 276 -4.62 -16.96 -18.68
CA SER A 276 -5.05 -16.28 -19.91
C SER A 276 -5.57 -14.88 -19.61
N LEU A 277 -5.54 -13.98 -20.61
CA LEU A 277 -6.01 -12.59 -20.47
C LEU A 277 -7.51 -12.49 -20.11
N ASN A 278 -8.30 -13.54 -20.34
CA ASN A 278 -9.70 -13.59 -19.93
C ASN A 278 -9.85 -13.48 -18.40
N VAL A 279 -8.93 -14.08 -17.63
CA VAL A 279 -8.96 -13.99 -16.16
C VAL A 279 -8.76 -12.54 -15.71
N CYS A 280 -7.78 -11.84 -16.32
CA CYS A 280 -7.53 -10.43 -16.05
C CYS A 280 -8.78 -9.58 -16.35
N MET A 281 -9.40 -9.80 -17.51
CA MET A 281 -10.55 -9.01 -17.94
C MET A 281 -11.85 -9.30 -17.18
N ASN A 282 -11.95 -10.40 -16.43
CA ASN A 282 -13.12 -10.63 -15.58
C ASN A 282 -13.26 -9.55 -14.49
N CYS A 283 -12.13 -9.04 -13.97
CA CYS A 283 -12.11 -7.96 -12.98
C CYS A 283 -11.82 -6.60 -13.62
N HIS A 284 -10.86 -6.53 -14.55
CA HIS A 284 -10.40 -5.27 -15.14
C HIS A 284 -11.37 -4.62 -16.14
N LYS A 285 -12.53 -5.24 -16.42
CA LYS A 285 -13.66 -4.55 -17.09
C LYS A 285 -14.24 -3.42 -16.25
N SER A 286 -14.12 -3.48 -14.93
CA SER A 286 -14.67 -2.47 -14.00
C SER A 286 -13.58 -1.71 -13.23
N ILE A 287 -12.32 -2.17 -13.32
CA ILE A 287 -11.16 -1.60 -12.61
C ILE A 287 -10.25 -0.91 -13.64
N TYR A 288 -10.46 0.40 -13.81
CA TYR A 288 -9.76 1.23 -14.80
C TYR A 288 -8.53 1.95 -14.25
N GLN A 289 -8.48 2.12 -12.93
CA GLN A 289 -7.42 2.81 -12.22
C GLN A 289 -7.18 2.14 -10.88
N VAL A 290 -5.93 2.20 -10.41
CA VAL A 290 -5.59 1.78 -9.05
C VAL A 290 -5.99 2.85 -8.03
N ALA A 291 -5.99 2.49 -6.75
CA ALA A 291 -6.15 3.45 -5.67
C ALA A 291 -5.01 4.49 -5.69
N GLU A 292 -5.30 5.72 -5.27
CA GLU A 292 -4.32 6.82 -5.30
C GLU A 292 -3.07 6.48 -4.48
N GLU A 293 -3.25 5.88 -3.30
CA GLU A 293 -2.14 5.44 -2.45
C GLU A 293 -1.23 4.44 -3.17
N THR A 294 -1.82 3.41 -3.79
CA THR A 294 -1.10 2.39 -4.57
C THR A 294 -0.41 3.00 -5.79
N GLN A 295 -1.03 3.98 -6.46
CA GLN A 295 -0.42 4.71 -7.57
C GLN A 295 0.83 5.48 -7.10
N GLN A 296 0.74 6.19 -5.99
CA GLN A 296 1.85 6.97 -5.44
C GLN A 296 2.96 6.07 -4.92
N GLU A 297 2.64 4.91 -4.35
CA GLU A 297 3.63 3.89 -4.00
C GLU A 297 4.35 3.37 -5.24
N GLY A 298 3.61 3.02 -6.30
CA GLY A 298 4.19 2.58 -7.59
C GLY A 298 5.18 3.58 -8.18
N LEU A 299 4.83 4.87 -8.15
CA LEU A 299 5.69 5.95 -8.63
C LEU A 299 6.92 6.17 -7.74
N ARG A 300 6.79 6.07 -6.41
CA ARG A 300 7.89 6.33 -5.47
C ARG A 300 8.88 5.18 -5.40
N GLU A 301 8.38 3.95 -5.34
CA GLU A 301 9.21 2.76 -5.10
C GLU A 301 9.76 2.18 -6.41
N TYR A 302 8.93 2.13 -7.45
CA TYR A 302 9.27 1.46 -8.71
C TYR A 302 9.39 2.43 -9.90
N GLY A 303 9.00 3.70 -9.76
CA GLY A 303 8.94 4.64 -10.88
C GLY A 303 7.89 4.27 -11.93
N VAL A 304 6.87 3.48 -11.55
CA VAL A 304 5.88 2.91 -12.46
C VAL A 304 4.53 3.59 -12.29
N ASP A 305 3.95 4.02 -13.41
CA ASP A 305 2.56 4.45 -13.48
C ASP A 305 1.63 3.25 -13.71
N TYR A 306 1.01 2.74 -12.63
CA TYR A 306 0.11 1.59 -12.73
C TYR A 306 -1.13 1.84 -13.59
N ASN A 307 -1.64 3.07 -13.62
CA ASN A 307 -2.75 3.44 -14.51
C ASN A 307 -2.33 3.44 -15.98
N ALA A 308 -1.04 3.68 -16.29
CA ALA A 308 -0.50 3.49 -17.63
C ALA A 308 -0.27 2.00 -17.95
N GLU A 309 0.23 1.20 -17.01
CA GLU A 309 0.44 -0.24 -17.18
C GLU A 309 -0.87 -0.99 -17.48
N ILE A 310 -1.97 -0.66 -16.79
CA ILE A 310 -3.29 -1.27 -17.05
C ILE A 310 -3.75 -1.04 -18.51
N LYS A 311 -3.36 0.08 -19.14
CA LYS A 311 -3.70 0.33 -20.55
C LYS A 311 -3.01 -0.66 -21.50
N LYS A 312 -1.84 -1.20 -21.13
CA LYS A 312 -1.16 -2.25 -21.92
C LYS A 312 -1.99 -3.54 -21.94
N LEU A 313 -2.64 -3.90 -20.82
CA LEU A 313 -3.58 -5.02 -20.77
C LEU A 313 -4.75 -4.80 -21.74
N TYR A 314 -5.35 -3.60 -21.71
CA TYR A 314 -6.46 -3.27 -22.62
C TYR A 314 -6.04 -3.29 -24.09
N ALA A 315 -4.83 -2.80 -24.41
CA ALA A 315 -4.27 -2.86 -25.75
C ALA A 315 -4.08 -4.32 -26.21
N ALA A 316 -3.57 -5.20 -25.33
CA ALA A 316 -3.36 -6.62 -25.65
C ALA A 316 -4.66 -7.39 -25.91
N VAL A 317 -5.74 -7.06 -25.19
CA VAL A 317 -7.06 -7.69 -25.39
C VAL A 317 -7.91 -6.99 -26.47
N GLY A 318 -7.57 -5.76 -26.83
CA GLY A 318 -8.38 -4.92 -27.72
C GLY A 318 -9.59 -4.29 -27.02
N TRP A 319 -9.56 -4.12 -25.69
CA TRP A 319 -10.64 -3.50 -24.91
C TRP A 319 -10.66 -1.97 -25.09
N MET A 320 -11.82 -1.42 -25.45
CA MET A 320 -12.03 0.02 -25.55
C MET A 320 -12.75 0.55 -24.30
N MET A 321 -12.04 1.34 -23.49
CA MET A 321 -12.61 1.93 -22.27
C MET A 321 -13.81 2.85 -22.53
N LYS A 322 -13.83 3.57 -23.66
CA LYS A 322 -14.89 4.54 -23.98
C LYS A 322 -16.22 3.87 -24.34
N THR A 323 -16.16 2.77 -25.10
CA THR A 323 -17.35 2.06 -25.60
C THR A 323 -17.68 0.82 -24.77
N ARG A 324 -16.84 0.46 -23.78
CA ARG A 324 -16.96 -0.75 -22.96
C ARG A 324 -17.16 -2.01 -23.79
N SER A 325 -16.47 -2.08 -24.93
CA SER A 325 -16.55 -3.17 -25.88
C SER A 325 -15.15 -3.60 -26.31
N ILE A 326 -15.01 -4.86 -26.73
CA ILE A 326 -13.81 -5.32 -27.42
C ILE A 326 -13.90 -4.79 -28.86
N ARG A 327 -12.81 -4.24 -29.38
CA ARG A 327 -12.71 -3.90 -30.81
C ARG A 327 -13.02 -5.17 -31.60
N GLU A 328 -14.11 -5.16 -32.38
CA GLU A 328 -14.33 -6.20 -33.38
C GLU A 328 -13.06 -6.27 -34.22
N LYS A 329 -12.38 -7.42 -34.18
CA LYS A 329 -11.30 -7.68 -35.12
C LYS A 329 -11.94 -7.57 -36.49
N LEU A 330 -11.62 -6.52 -37.24
CA LEU A 330 -11.62 -6.61 -38.69
C LEU A 330 -10.80 -7.85 -39.01
N ASN A 331 -11.48 -8.91 -39.44
CA ASN A 331 -10.87 -10.14 -39.90
C ASN A 331 -9.74 -9.77 -40.86
N LEU A 332 -8.51 -10.11 -40.50
CA LEU A 332 -7.39 -10.21 -41.45
C LEU A 332 -7.57 -11.48 -42.27
#